data_AF-A0A529NPZ7-F1
#
_entry.id   AF-A0A529NPZ7-F1
#
_cell.length_a   1.000
_cell.length_b   1.000
_cell.length_c   1.000
_cell.angle_alpha   90.00
_cell.angle_beta   90.00
_cell.angle_gamma   90.00
#
_symmetry.space_group_name_H-M   'P 1'
#
loop_
_entity.id
_entity.type
_entity.pdbx_description
1 polymer ?
#
loop_
_entity_poly.entity_id
_entity_poly.type
_entity_poly.pdbx_seq_one_letter_code
_entity_poly.pdbx_strand_id
1 'polypeptide(L)'
;AHVDRLAELATPALFITGSEDRNSTPAMSAAMARLAPSGQCLVLSGEKHMMTIASPKKVTQHITAFLDRAADVAASAQTAFDPIEFRRALGSFLTGVTIVTTVDEAGDPRGFTANSFTSVSLEPPLVLVCIAKKALGHQAFSTSRGFAINILSEDQKAASGI
;
A
#
# COMPACT_ATOMS: atom_id res chain seq x y z
N ALA A 1 27.74 -23.30 3.95
CA ALA A 1 27.59 -22.29 5.03
C ALA A 1 26.31 -21.44 4.94
N HIS A 2 25.44 -21.57 3.91
CA HIS A 2 24.21 -20.76 3.81
C HIS A 2 22.92 -21.58 3.54
N VAL A 3 22.98 -22.92 3.52
CA VAL A 3 21.82 -23.77 3.23
C VAL A 3 20.72 -23.58 4.28
N ASP A 4 21.11 -23.41 5.54
CA ASP A 4 20.16 -23.24 6.67
C ASP A 4 19.37 -21.92 6.58
N ARG A 5 19.88 -20.92 5.86
CA ARG A 5 19.21 -19.62 5.69
C ARG A 5 18.15 -19.61 4.59
N LEU A 6 18.06 -20.67 3.78
CA LEU A 6 17.02 -20.74 2.74
C LEU A 6 15.61 -20.74 3.35
N ALA A 7 15.45 -21.33 4.54
CA ALA A 7 14.20 -21.34 5.29
C ALA A 7 13.73 -19.94 5.75
N GLU A 8 14.65 -18.98 5.82
CA GLU A 8 14.39 -17.60 6.26
C GLU A 8 14.02 -16.66 5.09
N LEU A 9 14.00 -17.15 3.84
CA LEU A 9 13.70 -16.32 2.69
C LEU A 9 12.23 -15.85 2.71
N ALA A 10 12.05 -14.54 2.90
CA ALA A 10 10.74 -13.89 2.86
C ALA A 10 10.22 -13.65 1.42
N THR A 11 11.06 -13.84 0.41
CA THR A 11 10.73 -13.61 -1.00
C THR A 11 10.65 -14.92 -1.78
N PRO A 12 9.83 -14.99 -2.85
CA PRO A 12 9.87 -16.13 -3.78
C PRO A 12 11.29 -16.37 -4.31
N ALA A 13 11.67 -17.64 -4.45
CA ALA A 13 12.99 -18.04 -4.94
C ALA A 13 12.88 -19.05 -6.07
N LEU A 14 13.60 -18.82 -7.18
CA LEU A 14 13.69 -19.74 -8.31
C LEU A 14 15.07 -20.41 -8.35
N PHE A 15 15.08 -21.74 -8.30
CA PHE A 15 16.26 -22.57 -8.46
C PHE A 15 16.20 -23.22 -9.83
N ILE A 16 17.14 -22.88 -10.72
CA ILE A 16 17.20 -23.43 -12.07
C ILE A 16 18.42 -24.35 -12.17
N THR A 17 18.26 -25.50 -12.81
CA THR A 17 19.40 -26.33 -13.23
C THR A 17 19.13 -27.07 -14.54
N GLY A 18 20.19 -27.59 -15.17
CA GLY A 18 20.08 -28.45 -16.34
C GLY A 18 19.87 -29.92 -15.98
N SER A 19 19.15 -30.67 -16.82
CA SER A 19 18.91 -32.10 -16.60
C SER A 19 20.18 -32.96 -16.66
N GLU A 20 21.23 -32.47 -17.34
CA GLU A 20 22.51 -33.16 -17.50
C GLU A 20 23.63 -32.54 -16.62
N ASP A 21 23.28 -31.62 -15.71
CA ASP A 21 24.25 -31.02 -14.80
C ASP A 21 24.65 -32.00 -13.69
N ARG A 22 25.94 -32.31 -13.60
CA ARG A 22 26.53 -33.17 -12.56
C ARG A 22 26.94 -32.40 -11.30
N ASN A 23 27.16 -31.09 -11.40
CA ASN A 23 27.61 -30.23 -10.32
C ASN A 23 26.42 -29.68 -9.52
N SER A 24 25.33 -29.34 -10.20
CA SER A 24 24.06 -28.92 -9.59
C SER A 24 22.94 -29.84 -10.05
N THR A 25 22.91 -31.08 -9.57
CA THR A 25 21.93 -32.05 -10.07
C THR A 25 20.48 -31.57 -9.85
N PRO A 26 19.51 -32.03 -10.68
CA PRO A 26 18.08 -31.76 -10.46
C PRO A 26 17.60 -32.05 -9.04
N ALA A 27 18.11 -33.12 -8.42
CA ALA A 27 17.77 -33.50 -7.05
C ALA A 27 18.24 -32.44 -6.03
N MET A 28 19.43 -31.87 -6.23
CA MET A 28 19.97 -30.81 -5.37
C MET A 28 19.14 -29.53 -5.49
N SER A 29 18.85 -29.07 -6.70
CA SER A 29 18.03 -27.86 -6.91
C SER A 29 16.62 -28.04 -6.36
N ALA A 30 16.03 -29.24 -6.48
CA ALA A 30 14.75 -29.56 -5.87
C ALA A 30 14.81 -29.56 -4.34
N ALA A 31 15.90 -30.03 -3.75
CA ALA A 31 16.11 -29.98 -2.30
C ALA A 31 16.22 -28.52 -1.81
N MET A 32 16.96 -27.67 -2.52
CA MET A 32 17.07 -26.24 -2.20
C MET A 32 15.73 -25.52 -2.30
N ALA A 33 14.94 -25.81 -3.35
CA ALA A 33 13.61 -25.24 -3.51
C ALA A 33 12.66 -25.62 -2.36
N ARG A 34 12.74 -26.86 -1.85
CA ARG A 34 11.93 -27.29 -0.69
C ARG A 34 12.32 -26.60 0.62
N LEU A 35 13.56 -26.14 0.75
CA LEU A 35 14.01 -25.42 1.94
C LEU A 35 13.53 -23.96 1.95
N ALA A 36 13.24 -23.37 0.80
CA ALA A 36 12.72 -22.00 0.73
C ALA A 36 11.17 -22.00 0.84
N PRO A 37 10.56 -21.17 1.70
CA PRO A 37 9.11 -21.15 1.92
C PRO A 37 8.27 -20.95 0.63
N SER A 38 8.81 -20.19 -0.32
CA SER A 38 8.23 -19.96 -1.65
C SER A 38 9.21 -20.34 -2.76
N GLY A 39 9.89 -21.48 -2.59
CA GLY A 39 10.88 -21.99 -3.53
C GLY A 39 10.26 -22.76 -4.70
N GLN A 40 10.77 -22.52 -5.91
CA GLN A 40 10.44 -23.27 -7.13
C GLN A 40 11.70 -23.86 -7.73
N CYS A 41 11.63 -25.11 -8.18
CA CYS A 41 12.71 -25.76 -8.92
C CYS A 41 12.31 -25.91 -10.39
N LEU A 42 13.18 -25.46 -11.29
CA LEU A 42 13.03 -25.64 -12.73
C LEU A 42 14.21 -26.43 -13.28
N VAL A 43 13.91 -27.52 -13.98
CA VAL A 43 14.93 -28.36 -14.64
C VAL A 43 14.83 -28.15 -16.15
N LEU A 44 15.88 -27.62 -16.76
CA LEU A 44 15.95 -27.42 -18.20
C LEU A 44 16.48 -28.69 -18.89
N SER A 45 15.60 -29.35 -19.63
CA SER A 45 15.96 -30.55 -20.39
C SER A 45 17.08 -30.26 -21.41
N GLY A 46 18.08 -31.15 -21.44
CA GLY A 46 19.25 -31.11 -22.32
C GLY A 46 20.33 -30.10 -21.92
N GLU A 47 20.14 -29.35 -20.82
CA GLU A 47 21.10 -28.35 -20.38
C GLU A 47 22.09 -28.91 -19.35
N LYS A 48 23.25 -28.25 -19.24
CA LYS A 48 24.34 -28.55 -18.28
C LYS A 48 24.63 -27.32 -17.42
N HIS A 49 25.68 -27.40 -16.59
CA HIS A 49 26.05 -26.37 -15.61
C HIS A 49 26.09 -24.94 -16.13
N MET A 50 26.57 -24.73 -17.36
CA MET A 50 26.72 -23.39 -17.96
C MET A 50 25.51 -22.97 -18.81
N MET A 51 24.29 -23.43 -18.47
CA MET A 51 23.05 -23.13 -19.23
C MET A 51 22.75 -21.64 -19.39
N THR A 52 23.22 -20.80 -18.45
CA THR A 52 23.10 -19.33 -18.52
C THR A 52 23.90 -18.74 -19.68
N ILE A 53 24.98 -19.41 -20.11
CA ILE A 53 25.83 -19.01 -21.23
C ILE A 53 25.45 -19.77 -22.50
N ALA A 54 25.17 -21.07 -22.39
CA ALA A 54 24.84 -21.92 -23.53
C ALA A 54 23.45 -21.61 -24.11
N SER A 55 22.47 -21.31 -23.25
CA SER A 55 21.07 -21.12 -23.60
C SER A 55 20.48 -19.86 -22.93
N PRO A 56 21.09 -18.68 -23.10
CA PRO A 56 20.73 -17.47 -22.35
C PRO A 56 19.27 -17.07 -22.55
N LYS A 57 18.75 -17.17 -23.79
CA LYS A 57 17.35 -16.83 -24.09
C LYS A 57 16.36 -17.71 -23.31
N LYS A 58 16.62 -19.02 -23.24
CA LYS A 58 15.78 -20.00 -22.54
C LYS A 58 15.77 -19.71 -21.05
N VAL A 59 16.94 -19.47 -20.45
CA VAL A 59 17.05 -19.13 -19.03
C VAL A 59 16.34 -17.80 -18.72
N THR A 60 16.61 -16.75 -19.50
CA THR A 60 15.98 -15.44 -19.30
C THR A 60 14.46 -15.51 -19.40
N GLN A 61 13.91 -16.24 -20.37
CA GLN A 61 12.47 -16.43 -20.51
C GLN A 61 11.83 -17.00 -19.24
N HIS A 62 12.48 -17.98 -18.60
CA HIS A 62 11.97 -18.57 -17.37
C HIS A 62 12.11 -17.65 -16.15
N ILE A 63 13.18 -16.86 -16.08
CA ILE A 63 13.35 -15.85 -15.03
C ILE A 63 12.25 -14.79 -15.14
N THR A 64 12.02 -14.25 -16.35
CA THR A 64 10.96 -13.25 -16.58
C THR A 64 9.60 -13.82 -16.19
N ALA A 65 9.25 -15.02 -16.67
CA ALA A 65 7.96 -15.64 -16.34
C ALA A 65 7.78 -15.91 -14.84
N PHE A 66 8.86 -16.16 -14.11
CA PHE A 66 8.83 -16.29 -12.65
C PHE A 66 8.59 -14.94 -11.96
N LEU A 67 9.26 -13.89 -12.41
CA LEU A 67 9.07 -12.53 -11.87
C LEU A 67 7.65 -12.02 -12.09
N ASP A 68 7.08 -12.25 -13.28
CA ASP A 68 5.70 -11.82 -13.60
C ASP A 68 4.68 -12.50 -12.66
N ARG A 69 4.79 -13.82 -12.48
CA ARG A 69 3.92 -14.55 -11.54
C ARG A 69 4.11 -14.13 -10.09
N ALA A 70 5.34 -13.84 -9.67
CA ALA A 70 5.60 -13.35 -8.31
C ALA A 70 4.99 -11.97 -8.09
N ALA A 71 5.01 -11.10 -9.11
CA ALA A 71 4.34 -9.81 -9.08
C ALA A 71 2.81 -9.95 -8.98
N ASP A 72 2.20 -10.89 -9.72
CA ASP A 72 0.75 -11.16 -9.62
C ASP A 72 0.33 -11.66 -8.24
N VAL A 73 1.15 -12.52 -7.61
CA VAL A 73 0.91 -12.98 -6.23
C VAL A 73 1.05 -11.84 -5.23
N ALA A 74 2.05 -10.97 -5.38
CA ALA A 74 2.22 -9.80 -4.53
C ALA A 74 1.08 -8.78 -4.70
N ALA A 75 0.59 -8.58 -5.93
CA ALA A 75 -0.53 -7.69 -6.24
C ALA A 75 -1.87 -8.24 -5.72
N SER A 76 -2.06 -9.57 -5.74
CA SER A 76 -3.25 -10.22 -5.15
C SER A 76 -3.18 -10.36 -3.63
N ALA A 77 -1.99 -10.26 -3.03
CA ALA A 77 -1.77 -10.16 -1.59
C ALA A 77 -2.09 -8.76 -1.02
N GLN A 78 -2.83 -7.92 -1.74
CA GLN A 78 -3.51 -6.76 -1.18
C GLN A 78 -4.53 -7.27 -0.15
N THR A 79 -4.15 -7.32 1.13
CA THR A 79 -5.09 -7.57 2.23
C THR A 79 -6.35 -6.75 2.02
N ALA A 80 -7.50 -7.39 2.06
CA ALA A 80 -8.79 -6.72 1.95
C ALA A 80 -8.85 -5.58 2.99
N PHE A 81 -8.80 -4.34 2.51
CA PHE A 81 -8.89 -3.17 3.36
C PHE A 81 -10.33 -3.05 3.87
N ASP A 82 -10.55 -3.23 5.18
CA ASP A 82 -11.85 -3.02 5.81
C ASP A 82 -12.00 -1.55 6.22
N PRO A 83 -12.87 -0.77 5.56
CA PRO A 83 -13.07 0.65 5.89
C PRO A 83 -13.63 0.87 7.30
N ILE A 84 -14.35 -0.10 7.87
CA ILE A 84 -14.93 -0.02 9.21
C ILE A 84 -13.82 -0.12 10.26
N GLU A 85 -12.94 -1.12 10.13
CA GLU A 85 -11.79 -1.27 11.03
C GLU A 85 -10.83 -0.09 10.92
N PHE A 86 -10.59 0.42 9.70
CA PHE A 86 -9.81 1.64 9.53
C PHE A 86 -10.44 2.84 10.24
N ARG A 87 -11.75 3.03 10.11
CA ARG A 87 -12.47 4.11 10.83
C ARG A 87 -12.38 3.94 12.35
N ARG A 88 -12.50 2.72 12.86
CA ARG A 88 -12.35 2.43 14.31
C ARG A 88 -10.95 2.76 14.80
N ALA A 89 -9.93 2.36 14.05
CA ALA A 89 -8.53 2.67 14.37
C ALA A 89 -8.30 4.19 14.42
N LEU A 90 -8.77 4.95 13.42
CA LEU A 90 -8.65 6.42 13.44
C LEU A 90 -9.45 7.07 14.57
N GLY A 91 -10.62 6.52 14.93
CA GLY A 91 -11.45 7.02 16.02
C GLY A 91 -10.82 6.88 17.43
N SER A 92 -9.73 6.13 17.56
CA SER A 92 -8.97 6.03 18.82
C SER A 92 -8.12 7.28 19.10
N PHE A 93 -7.85 8.10 18.09
CA PHE A 93 -7.14 9.36 18.26
C PHE A 93 -8.13 10.47 18.65
N LEU A 94 -7.98 10.98 19.86
CA LEU A 94 -8.83 12.03 20.42
C LEU A 94 -8.61 13.36 19.69
N THR A 95 -9.70 14.02 19.31
CA THR A 95 -9.70 15.35 18.68
C THR A 95 -10.79 16.25 19.27
N GLY A 96 -10.60 17.56 19.14
CA GLY A 96 -11.71 18.51 19.32
C GLY A 96 -12.68 18.47 18.15
N VAL A 97 -13.78 19.23 18.25
CA VAL A 97 -14.76 19.39 17.18
C VAL A 97 -14.75 20.83 16.69
N THR A 98 -14.75 21.01 15.38
CA THR A 98 -14.88 22.32 14.75
C THR A 98 -16.07 22.37 13.79
N ILE A 99 -16.60 23.58 13.59
CA ILE A 99 -17.48 23.88 12.45
C ILE A 99 -16.70 24.77 11.50
N VAL A 100 -16.52 24.30 10.28
CA VAL A 100 -15.90 25.07 9.20
C VAL A 100 -17.00 25.78 8.44
N THR A 101 -16.88 27.09 8.23
CA THR A 101 -17.91 27.89 7.56
C THR A 101 -17.34 28.70 6.41
N THR A 102 -18.15 28.90 5.38
CA THR A 102 -17.88 29.78 4.25
C THR A 102 -19.19 30.42 3.78
N VAL A 103 -19.09 31.36 2.84
CA VAL A 103 -20.21 31.86 2.06
C VAL A 103 -20.03 31.36 0.63
N ASP A 104 -21.11 30.94 -0.03
CA ASP A 104 -21.07 30.55 -1.45
C ASP A 104 -21.24 31.74 -2.40
N GLU A 105 -21.25 31.49 -3.71
CA GLU A 105 -21.37 32.54 -4.73
C GLU A 105 -22.71 33.29 -4.69
N ALA A 106 -23.77 32.66 -4.18
CA ALA A 106 -25.08 33.28 -4.03
C ALA A 106 -25.18 34.14 -2.75
N GLY A 107 -24.16 34.10 -1.89
CA GLY A 107 -24.19 34.78 -0.59
C GLY A 107 -24.75 33.93 0.54
N ASP A 108 -25.08 32.65 0.29
CA ASP A 108 -25.65 31.78 1.31
C ASP A 108 -24.55 31.20 2.23
N PRO A 109 -24.78 31.15 3.56
CA PRO A 109 -23.85 30.53 4.48
C PRO A 109 -23.82 29.00 4.27
N ARG A 110 -22.61 28.45 4.20
CA ARG A 110 -22.35 27.00 4.12
C ARG A 110 -21.42 26.59 5.25
N GLY A 111 -21.64 25.41 5.81
CA GLY A 111 -20.76 24.88 6.83
C GLY A 111 -20.79 23.36 6.92
N PHE A 112 -19.78 22.81 7.59
CA PHE A 112 -19.75 21.40 7.97
C PHE A 112 -18.97 21.20 9.27
N THR A 113 -19.38 20.20 10.03
CA THR A 113 -18.64 19.75 11.21
C THR A 113 -17.42 18.93 10.79
N ALA A 114 -16.27 19.24 11.38
CA ALA A 114 -15.01 18.55 11.11
C ALA A 114 -14.25 18.25 12.41
N ASN A 115 -13.56 17.13 12.43
CA ASN A 115 -12.60 16.78 13.48
C ASN A 115 -11.20 16.48 12.90
N SER A 116 -10.98 16.86 11.63
CA SER A 116 -9.73 16.73 10.87
C SER A 116 -8.85 17.99 10.90
N PHE A 117 -9.24 18.99 11.70
CA PHE A 117 -8.50 20.25 11.83
C PHE A 117 -7.10 20.00 12.41
N THR A 118 -6.08 20.63 11.82
CA THR A 118 -4.69 20.58 12.29
C THR A 118 -3.98 21.92 12.05
N SER A 119 -3.17 22.35 13.03
CA SER A 119 -2.22 23.45 12.83
C SER A 119 -1.02 22.98 12.00
N VAL A 120 -0.62 23.76 10.99
CA VAL A 120 0.42 23.36 10.03
C VAL A 120 1.70 24.16 10.20
N SER A 121 1.60 25.49 10.31
CA SER A 121 2.78 26.38 10.35
C SER A 121 2.45 27.65 11.12
N LEU A 122 3.46 28.23 11.78
CA LEU A 122 3.37 29.53 12.42
C LEU A 122 3.79 30.68 11.47
N GLU A 123 4.80 30.45 10.63
CA GLU A 123 5.31 31.44 9.67
C GLU A 123 5.59 30.75 8.31
N PRO A 124 4.75 30.97 7.28
CA PRO A 124 3.48 31.70 7.35
C PRO A 124 2.45 30.97 8.21
N PRO A 125 1.43 31.66 8.75
CA PRO A 125 0.39 31.04 9.58
C PRO A 125 -0.52 30.17 8.73
N LEU A 126 -0.46 28.85 8.92
CA LEU A 126 -1.21 27.87 8.14
C LEU A 126 -1.96 26.87 9.03
N VAL A 127 -3.15 26.51 8.57
CA VAL A 127 -4.00 25.45 9.13
C VAL A 127 -4.52 24.56 8.00
N LEU A 128 -4.94 23.35 8.34
CA LEU A 128 -5.52 22.39 7.41
C LEU A 128 -6.81 21.79 7.98
N VAL A 129 -7.79 21.57 7.11
CA VAL A 129 -8.98 20.79 7.39
C VAL A 129 -9.36 19.97 6.15
N CYS A 130 -9.85 18.74 6.36
CA CYS A 130 -10.22 17.84 5.28
C CYS A 130 -11.74 17.82 5.08
N ILE A 131 -12.19 18.15 3.87
CA ILE A 131 -13.58 18.00 3.41
C ILE A 131 -13.70 16.79 2.48
N ALA A 132 -14.78 16.02 2.62
CA ALA A 132 -15.06 14.91 1.70
C ALA A 132 -15.43 15.45 0.31
N LYS A 133 -14.89 14.84 -0.76
CA LYS A 133 -15.23 15.19 -2.15
C LYS A 133 -16.72 15.11 -2.48
N LYS A 134 -17.45 14.27 -1.75
CA LYS A 134 -18.91 14.07 -1.91
C LYS A 134 -19.75 14.96 -0.98
N ALA A 135 -19.13 15.82 -0.16
CA ALA A 135 -19.87 16.71 0.72
C ALA A 135 -20.66 17.73 -0.10
N LEU A 136 -21.90 18.01 0.30
CA LEU A 136 -22.79 18.96 -0.38
C LEU A 136 -22.13 20.35 -0.51
N GLY A 137 -21.42 20.80 0.54
CA GLY A 137 -20.70 22.07 0.55
C GLY A 137 -19.35 22.08 -0.17
N HIS A 138 -18.86 20.95 -0.72
CA HIS A 138 -17.51 20.87 -1.30
C HIS A 138 -17.24 21.93 -2.37
N GLN A 139 -18.21 22.16 -3.26
CA GLN A 139 -18.07 23.19 -4.30
C GLN A 139 -17.93 24.59 -3.70
N ALA A 140 -18.78 24.95 -2.74
CA ALA A 140 -18.71 26.25 -2.06
C ALA A 140 -17.34 26.49 -1.38
N PHE A 141 -16.76 25.47 -0.74
CA PHE A 141 -15.42 25.59 -0.14
C PHE A 141 -14.30 25.63 -1.18
N SER A 142 -14.48 25.02 -2.36
CA SER A 142 -13.46 24.99 -3.40
C SER A 142 -13.37 26.30 -4.19
N THR A 143 -14.47 27.06 -4.28
CA THR A 143 -14.53 28.33 -5.02
C THR A 143 -14.54 29.57 -4.11
N SER A 144 -14.76 29.40 -2.80
CA SER A 144 -14.76 30.52 -1.86
C SER A 144 -13.42 31.23 -1.75
N ARG A 145 -13.48 32.54 -1.48
CA ARG A 145 -12.32 33.40 -1.21
C ARG A 145 -11.75 33.22 0.20
N GLY A 146 -12.46 32.54 1.10
CA GLY A 146 -12.01 32.32 2.48
C GLY A 146 -13.00 31.48 3.29
N PHE A 147 -12.54 30.97 4.42
CA PHE A 147 -13.36 30.21 5.35
C PHE A 147 -12.97 30.55 6.79
N ALA A 148 -13.82 30.18 7.74
CA ALA A 148 -13.55 30.30 9.17
C ALA A 148 -13.57 28.92 9.85
N ILE A 149 -12.75 28.79 10.90
CA ILE A 149 -12.70 27.61 11.77
C ILE A 149 -13.26 28.02 13.12
N ASN A 150 -14.40 27.43 13.50
CA ASN A 150 -15.04 27.65 14.79
C ASN A 150 -14.74 26.44 15.68
N ILE A 151 -13.95 26.61 16.73
CA ILE A 151 -13.65 25.53 17.69
C ILE A 151 -14.77 25.48 18.72
N LEU A 152 -15.43 24.33 18.86
CA LEU A 152 -16.59 24.19 19.74
C LEU A 152 -16.18 23.89 21.20
N SER A 153 -16.92 24.45 22.14
CA SER A 153 -16.89 24.03 23.54
C SER A 153 -17.84 22.85 23.80
N GLU A 154 -17.75 22.25 24.98
CA GLU A 154 -18.61 21.14 25.41
C GLU A 154 -20.11 21.51 25.37
N ASP A 155 -20.47 22.72 25.81
CA ASP A 155 -21.85 23.22 25.83
C ASP A 155 -22.45 23.36 24.43
N GLN A 156 -21.62 23.40 23.38
CA GLN A 156 -22.03 23.53 21.99
C GLN A 156 -22.21 22.18 21.29
N LYS A 157 -22.33 21.07 22.03
CA LYS A 157 -22.58 19.74 21.46
C LYS A 157 -23.77 19.73 20.50
N ALA A 158 -24.86 20.44 20.80
CA ALA A 158 -26.02 20.53 19.92
C ALA A 158 -25.69 21.17 18.55
N ALA A 159 -24.72 22.09 18.51
CA ALA A 159 -24.26 22.73 17.28
C ALA A 159 -23.35 21.82 16.43
N SER A 160 -22.69 20.81 17.03
CA SER A 160 -21.84 19.88 16.27
C SER A 160 -22.62 19.01 15.27
N GLY A 161 -23.94 18.93 15.42
CA GLY A 161 -24.86 18.21 14.56
C GLY A 161 -25.85 19.10 13.82
N ILE A 162 -25.50 20.36 13.56
CA ILE A 162 -26.19 21.20 12.57
C ILE A 162 -26.11 20.53 11.19
#